data_AF-A0A849T4A1-F1
#
_entry.id   AF-A0A849T4A1-F1
#
_cell.length_a   1.000
_cell.length_b   1.000
_cell.length_c   1.000
_cell.angle_alpha   90.00
_cell.angle_beta   90.00
_cell.angle_gamma   90.00
#
_symmetry.space_group_name_H-M   'P 1'
#
loop_
_entity.id
_entity.type
_entity.pdbx_description
1 polymer ?
#
loop_
_entity_poly.entity_id
_entity_poly.type
_entity_poly.pdbx_seq_one_letter_code
_entity_poly.pdbx_strand_id
1 'polypeptide(L)'
;MSKKDLPKDAQYKGTRDVVIQDINFNLNNTKFIIHKYYSPFLGKVFEGQLPPEYKGSIFGPGIWSFVIQFHYEARMTQNLLLKF
;
A
#
# COMPACT_ATOMS: atom_id res chain seq x y z
N MET A 1 24.72 -7.71 -17.13
CA MET A 1 25.78 -7.86 -18.15
C MET A 1 26.61 -9.09 -17.81
N SER A 2 26.69 -10.02 -18.75
CA SER A 2 27.64 -11.13 -18.70
C SER A 2 29.01 -10.64 -19.20
N LYS A 3 30.10 -11.28 -18.79
CA LYS A 3 31.46 -10.96 -19.26
C LYS A 3 31.62 -11.09 -20.78
N LYS A 4 30.69 -11.81 -21.43
CA LYS A 4 30.58 -11.95 -22.89
C LYS A 4 30.06 -10.70 -23.61
N ASP A 5 29.41 -9.80 -22.88
CA ASP A 5 28.84 -8.55 -23.42
C ASP A 5 29.89 -7.41 -23.46
N LEU A 6 31.10 -7.67 -22.96
CA LEU A 6 32.17 -6.68 -22.88
C LEU A 6 33.00 -6.65 -24.16
N PRO A 7 33.38 -5.47 -24.65
CA PRO A 7 34.42 -5.32 -25.66
C PRO A 7 35.72 -6.04 -25.25
N LYS A 8 36.48 -6.52 -26.24
CA LYS A 8 37.70 -7.32 -26.00
C LYS A 8 38.80 -6.55 -25.28
N ASP A 9 38.80 -5.23 -25.41
CA ASP A 9 39.73 -4.28 -24.78
C ASP A 9 39.21 -3.75 -23.44
N ALA A 10 38.03 -4.19 -22.98
CA ALA A 10 37.46 -3.73 -21.71
C ALA A 10 38.34 -4.16 -20.54
N GLN A 11 38.82 -3.16 -19.80
CA GLN A 11 39.61 -3.37 -18.58
C GLN A 11 38.74 -3.12 -17.34
N TYR A 12 38.95 -3.91 -16.31
CA TYR A 12 38.30 -3.71 -15.02
C TYR A 12 38.76 -2.38 -14.42
N LYS A 13 37.81 -1.50 -14.07
CA LYS A 13 38.05 -0.15 -13.54
C LYS A 13 37.31 0.09 -12.22
N GLY A 14 37.36 -0.91 -11.34
CA GLY A 14 36.70 -0.85 -10.03
C GLY A 14 35.19 -1.09 -10.08
N THR A 15 34.54 -0.82 -8.96
CA THR A 15 33.09 -0.93 -8.77
C THR A 15 32.54 0.40 -8.27
N ARG A 16 31.24 0.62 -8.48
CA ARG A 16 30.49 1.69 -7.83
C ARG A 16 29.36 1.06 -7.03
N ASP A 17 29.13 1.59 -5.83
CA ASP A 17 27.99 1.18 -5.03
C ASP A 17 26.76 1.96 -5.47
N VAL A 18 25.66 1.25 -5.68
CA VAL A 18 24.36 1.86 -5.97
C VAL A 18 23.39 1.32 -4.93
N VAL A 19 22.95 2.20 -4.04
CA VAL A 19 21.88 1.88 -3.08
C VAL A 19 20.59 2.39 -3.68
N ILE A 20 19.66 1.48 -3.95
CA ILE A 20 18.32 1.82 -4.39
C ILE A 20 17.39 1.56 -3.22
N GLN A 21 16.71 2.61 -2.77
CA GLN A 21 15.68 2.49 -1.75
C GLN A 21 14.40 1.92 -2.37
N ASP A 22 13.85 0.89 -1.74
CA ASP A 22 12.59 0.26 -2.13
C ASP A 22 11.66 0.18 -0.92
N ILE A 23 10.40 -0.18 -1.16
CA ILE A 23 9.34 -0.21 -0.15
C ILE A 23 8.98 -1.66 0.15
N ASN A 24 8.89 -2.00 1.44
CA ASN A 24 8.30 -3.25 1.89
C ASN A 24 6.87 -2.99 2.36
N PHE A 25 5.90 -3.60 1.69
CA PHE A 25 4.50 -3.58 2.10
C PHE A 25 4.18 -4.80 2.97
N ASN A 26 3.75 -4.54 4.20
CA ASN A 26 3.19 -5.56 5.09
C ASN A 26 1.69 -5.31 5.28
N LEU A 27 0.91 -6.38 5.26
CA LEU A 27 -0.53 -6.27 5.56
C LEU A 27 -0.72 -5.92 7.04
N ASN A 28 -1.41 -4.81 7.29
CA ASN A 28 -1.82 -4.42 8.63
C ASN A 28 -3.35 -4.40 8.72
N ASN A 29 -3.93 -5.57 8.96
CA ASN A 29 -5.38 -5.76 9.00
C ASN A 29 -5.92 -5.58 10.41
N THR A 30 -6.93 -4.73 10.55
CA THR A 30 -7.70 -4.60 11.81
C THR A 30 -9.00 -5.38 11.68
N LYS A 31 -9.22 -6.36 12.57
CA LYS A 31 -10.46 -7.14 12.62
C LYS A 31 -11.41 -6.54 13.65
N PHE A 32 -12.59 -6.12 13.21
CA PHE A 32 -13.67 -5.71 14.09
C PHE A 32 -14.61 -6.89 14.37
N ILE A 33 -14.89 -7.13 15.64
CA ILE A 33 -15.92 -8.08 16.08
C ILE A 33 -17.12 -7.24 16.52
N ILE A 34 -18.18 -7.26 15.72
CA ILE A 34 -19.39 -6.49 16.00
C ILE A 34 -20.44 -7.43 16.59
N HIS A 35 -20.82 -7.18 17.83
CA HIS A 35 -21.92 -7.90 18.47
C HIS A 35 -23.25 -7.43 17.91
N LYS A 36 -24.14 -8.40 17.67
CA LYS A 36 -25.52 -8.16 17.24
C LYS A 36 -26.46 -8.84 18.22
N TYR A 37 -27.51 -8.13 18.62
CA TYR A 37 -28.53 -8.59 19.55
C TYR A 37 -29.90 -8.46 18.90
N TYR A 38 -30.68 -9.53 18.89
CA TYR A 38 -32.05 -9.50 18.39
C TYR A 38 -33.03 -9.37 19.54
N SER A 39 -34.01 -8.47 19.41
CA SER A 39 -35.16 -8.34 20.31
C SER A 39 -36.41 -8.90 19.62
N PRO A 40 -36.90 -10.09 20.02
CA PRO A 40 -38.11 -10.68 19.47
C PRO A 40 -39.34 -9.80 19.71
N PHE A 41 -39.45 -9.20 20.90
CA PHE A 41 -40.56 -8.32 21.26
C PHE A 41 -40.65 -7.07 20.36
N LEU A 42 -39.50 -6.46 20.03
CA LEU A 42 -39.46 -5.30 19.15
C LEU A 42 -39.35 -5.66 17.66
N GLY A 43 -39.09 -6.93 17.34
CA GLY A 43 -38.78 -7.38 15.99
C GLY A 43 -37.54 -6.70 15.39
N LYS A 44 -36.57 -6.29 16.21
CA LYS A 44 -35.42 -5.47 15.78
C LYS A 44 -34.08 -6.08 16.16
N VAL A 45 -33.08 -5.85 15.30
CA VAL A 45 -31.67 -6.16 15.57
C VAL A 45 -30.94 -4.88 15.97
N PHE A 46 -30.17 -4.96 17.05
CA PHE A 46 -29.28 -3.93 17.52
C PHE A 46 -27.85 -4.40 17.26
N GLU A 47 -27.05 -3.59 16.58
CA GLU A 47 -25.66 -3.90 16.30
C GLU A 47 -24.76 -2.73 16.70
N GLY A 48 -23.53 -3.06 17.12
CA GLY A 48 -22.50 -2.06 17.34
C GLY A 48 -22.14 -1.34 16.03
N GLN A 49 -21.70 -0.09 16.16
CA GLN A 49 -21.21 0.69 15.01
C GLN A 49 -19.69 0.61 14.93
N LEU A 50 -19.17 0.61 13.70
CA LEU A 50 -17.75 0.83 13.47
C LEU A 50 -17.38 2.28 13.82
N PRO A 51 -16.12 2.54 14.20
CA PRO A 51 -15.60 3.90 14.26
C PRO A 51 -15.84 4.61 12.91
N PRO A 52 -16.16 5.92 12.91
CA PRO A 52 -16.49 6.66 11.69
C PRO A 52 -15.43 6.54 10.60
N GLU A 53 -14.16 6.46 10.98
CA GLU A 53 -13.00 6.39 10.08
C GLU A 53 -12.94 5.09 9.28
N TYR A 54 -13.69 4.06 9.68
CA TYR A 54 -13.75 2.75 9.01
C TYR A 54 -15.13 2.48 8.39
N LYS A 55 -16.07 3.42 8.50
CA LYS A 55 -17.45 3.21 8.07
C LYS A 55 -17.56 3.25 6.54
N GLY A 56 -18.21 2.25 5.96
CA GLY A 56 -18.58 2.23 4.54
C GLY A 56 -17.46 1.94 3.55
N SER A 57 -16.30 1.45 4.00
CA SER A 57 -15.18 1.12 3.14
C SER A 57 -14.50 -0.19 3.53
N ILE A 58 -13.96 -0.88 2.52
CA ILE A 58 -13.09 -2.05 2.70
C ILE A 58 -11.64 -1.66 3.01
N PHE A 59 -11.30 -0.37 2.90
CA PHE A 59 -9.95 0.17 3.15
C PHE A 59 -9.95 1.05 4.39
N GLY A 60 -8.94 0.85 5.25
CA GLY A 60 -8.73 1.69 6.43
C GLY A 60 -8.04 3.02 6.12
N PRO A 61 -8.01 3.94 7.09
CA PRO A 61 -7.49 5.30 6.93
C PRO A 61 -6.01 5.34 6.53
N GLY A 62 -5.20 4.37 6.97
CA GLY A 62 -3.78 4.31 6.57
C GLY A 62 -3.58 4.16 5.06
N ILE A 63 -4.42 3.37 4.39
CA ILE A 63 -4.38 3.21 2.93
C ILE A 63 -4.82 4.52 2.25
N TRP A 64 -5.87 5.18 2.77
CA TRP A 64 -6.32 6.46 2.22
C TRP A 64 -5.23 7.53 2.31
N SER A 65 -4.62 7.70 3.48
CA SER A 65 -3.56 8.67 3.69
C SER A 65 -2.38 8.42 2.75
N PHE A 66 -2.00 7.16 2.57
CA PHE A 66 -0.92 6.79 1.66
C PHE A 66 -1.26 7.13 0.20
N VAL A 67 -2.44 6.73 -0.28
CA VAL A 67 -2.87 7.01 -1.67
C VAL A 67 -2.99 8.51 -1.91
N ILE A 68 -3.59 9.26 -0.98
CA ILE A 68 -3.75 10.71 -1.10
C ILE A 68 -2.37 11.39 -1.16
N GLN A 69 -1.46 11.03 -0.26
CA GLN A 69 -0.10 11.59 -0.22
C GLN A 69 0.64 11.35 -1.55
N PHE A 70 0.62 10.12 -2.05
CA PHE A 70 1.36 9.79 -3.27
C PHE A 70 0.72 10.38 -4.52
N HIS A 71 -0.61 10.37 -4.59
CA HIS A 71 -1.33 10.85 -5.76
C HIS A 71 -1.32 12.38 -5.86
N TYR A 72 -1.67 13.09 -4.79
CA TYR A 72 -1.85 14.53 -4.82
C TYR A 72 -0.57 15.29 -4.46
N GLU A 73 0.09 14.93 -3.36
CA GLU A 73 1.26 15.68 -2.88
C GLU A 73 2.53 15.33 -3.68
N ALA A 74 2.81 14.03 -3.85
CA ALA A 74 4.00 13.58 -4.58
C ALA A 74 3.81 13.55 -6.12
N ARG A 75 2.58 13.78 -6.61
CA ARG A 75 2.22 13.73 -8.05
C ARG A 75 2.63 12.42 -8.75
N MET A 76 2.67 11.32 -8.00
CA MET A 76 3.04 10.00 -8.50
C MET A 76 1.84 9.34 -9.20
N THR A 77 1.49 9.90 -10.36
CA THR A 77 0.44 9.33 -11.21
C THR A 77 0.94 8.08 -11.94
N GLN A 78 0.02 7.18 -12.30
CA GLN A 78 0.35 5.96 -13.06
C GLN A 78 1.19 6.26 -14.32
N ASN A 79 0.82 7.32 -15.07
CA ASN A 79 1.54 7.73 -16.27
C ASN A 79 2.97 8.21 -16.00
N LEU A 80 3.27 8.72 -14.80
CA LEU A 80 4.62 9.13 -14.42
C LEU A 80 5.49 7.91 -14.09
N LEU A 81 4.90 6.90 -13.45
CA LEU A 81 5.60 5.68 -13.04
C LEU A 81 5.97 4.76 -14.22
N LEU A 82 5.16 4.74 -15.29
CA LEU A 82 5.36 3.86 -16.45
C LEU A 82 6.25 4.47 -17.55
N LYS A 83 6.87 5.64 -17.33
CA LYS A 83 7.69 6.35 -18.32
C LYS A 83 9.17 5.96 -18.33
N PHE A 84 9.57 4.95 -17.55
CA PHE A 84 10.97 4.51 -17.42
C PHE A 84 11.27 3.26 -18.26
#